data_AF-A0A0J8TZH6-F1
#
_entry.id   AF-A0A0J8TZH6-F1
#
_cell.length_a   1.000
_cell.length_b   1.000
_cell.length_c   1.000
_cell.angle_alpha   90.00
_cell.angle_beta   90.00
_cell.angle_gamma   90.00
#
_symmetry.space_group_name_H-M   'P 1'
#
loop_
_entity.id
_entity.type
_entity.pdbx_description
1 polymer ?
#
loop_
_entity_poly.entity_id
_entity_poly.type
_entity_poly.pdbx_seq_one_letter_code
_entity_poly.pdbx_strand_id
1 'polypeptide(L)' 'MSDTLIRVKDALYYINVDVPEGANVVLSDVMSGRDGAFYCISMSQLEAAAEQYRAVTGEDLGDLSTIEAELGWY' A
#
# COMPACT_ATOMS: atom_id res chain seq x y z
N MET A 1 -0.19 -0.17 15.17
CA MET A 1 -0.23 -0.08 13.70
C MET A 1 -1.37 0.86 13.35
N SER A 2 -1.17 1.82 12.43
CA SER A 2 -2.27 2.67 11.99
C SER A 2 -3.26 1.84 11.17
N ASP A 3 -4.55 2.16 11.26
CA ASP A 3 -5.60 1.49 10.48
C ASP A 3 -5.34 1.61 8.97
N THR A 4 -4.76 2.74 8.52
CA THR A 4 -4.35 2.97 7.14
C THR A 4 -3.36 1.92 6.64
N LEU A 5 -2.31 1.59 7.41
CA LEU A 5 -1.31 0.61 6.99
C LEU A 5 -1.91 -0.79 6.83
N ILE A 6 -2.87 -1.15 7.69
CA ILE A 6 -3.58 -2.43 7.61
C ILE A 6 -4.41 -2.47 6.33
N ARG A 7 -5.18 -1.41 6.06
CA ARG A 7 -6.02 -1.33 4.85
C ARG A 7 -5.20 -1.30 3.56
N VAL A 8 -4.06 -0.61 3.54
CA VAL A 8 -3.16 -0.59 2.38
C VAL A 8 -2.59 -1.98 2.12
N LYS A 9 -2.17 -2.72 3.16
CA LYS A 9 -1.69 -4.10 2.99
C LYS A 9 -2.78 -5.03 2.45
N ASP A 10 -4.00 -4.88 2.95
CA ASP A 10 -5.16 -5.64 2.46
C ASP A 10 -5.49 -5.29 1.00
N ALA A 11 -5.43 -4.00 0.63
CA ALA A 11 -5.59 -3.57 -0.76
C ALA A 11 -4.51 -4.14 -1.70
N LEU A 12 -3.25 -4.14 -1.26
CA LEU A 12 -2.12 -4.69 -2.01
C LEU A 12 -2.26 -6.20 -2.27
N TYR A 13 -2.86 -6.93 -1.34
CA TYR A 13 -3.13 -8.36 -1.51
C TYR A 13 -4.01 -8.63 -2.75
N TYR A 14 -4.98 -7.76 -3.05
CA TYR A 14 -5.85 -7.94 -4.21
C TYR A 14 -5.15 -7.79 -5.57
N ILE A 15 -3.97 -7.17 -5.60
CA ILE A 15 -3.11 -7.10 -6.80
C ILE A 15 -1.94 -8.09 -6.75
N ASN A 16 -2.03 -9.12 -5.90
CA ASN A 16 -1.00 -10.14 -5.67
C ASN A 16 0.32 -9.59 -5.10
N VAL A 17 0.26 -8.50 -4.34
CA VAL A 17 1.41 -7.98 -3.59
C VAL A 17 1.26 -8.40 -2.13
N ASP A 18 1.99 -9.45 -1.75
CA ASP A 18 2.02 -9.96 -0.38
C ASP A 18 3.09 -9.22 0.44
N VAL A 19 2.64 -8.39 1.37
CA VAL A 19 3.53 -7.61 2.25
C VAL A 19 3.84 -8.44 3.50
N PRO A 20 5.11 -8.76 3.77
CA PRO A 20 5.48 -9.56 4.93
C PRO A 20 4.97 -8.99 6.25
N GLU A 21 4.59 -9.89 7.17
CA GLU A 21 4.22 -9.51 8.53
C GLU A 21 5.38 -8.75 9.21
N GLY A 22 5.07 -7.64 9.87
CA GLY A 22 6.05 -6.75 10.50
C GLY A 22 6.77 -5.78 9.56
N ALA A 23 6.61 -5.87 8.24
CA ALA A 23 7.16 -4.85 7.32
C ALA A 23 6.29 -3.58 7.32
N ASN A 24 6.92 -2.40 7.31
CA ASN A 24 6.22 -1.14 7.03
C ASN A 24 6.13 -0.91 5.53
N VAL A 25 5.01 -0.39 5.04
CA VAL A 25 4.85 -0.04 3.63
C VAL A 25 5.25 1.42 3.46
N VAL A 26 6.07 1.70 2.45
CA VAL A 26 6.54 3.06 2.09
C VAL A 26 6.47 3.23 0.58
N LEU A 27 6.36 4.47 0.12
CA LEU A 27 6.40 4.78 -1.30
C LEU A 27 7.84 4.90 -1.80
N SER A 28 8.10 4.45 -3.02
CA SER A 28 9.40 4.62 -3.68
C SER A 28 9.23 4.67 -5.20
N ASP A 29 9.92 5.63 -5.82
CA ASP A 29 10.05 5.74 -7.28
C ASP A 29 11.25 4.96 -7.84
N VAL A 30 12.13 4.48 -6.96
CA VAL A 30 13.43 3.89 -7.37
C VAL A 30 13.37 2.38 -7.36
N MET A 31 12.60 1.79 -6.46
CA MET A 31 12.53 0.34 -6.29
C MET A 31 11.18 -0.12 -5.76
N SER A 32 10.89 -1.40 -6.00
CA SER A 32 9.71 -2.06 -5.44
C SER A 32 10.12 -3.38 -4.78
N GLY A 33 9.44 -3.73 -3.69
CA GLY A 33 9.69 -4.94 -2.93
C GLY A 33 10.36 -4.68 -1.58
N ARG A 34 10.90 -5.75 -1.00
CA ARG A 34 11.40 -5.72 0.39
C ARG A 34 12.80 -5.09 0.47
N ASP A 35 12.95 -4.14 1.39
CA ASP A 35 14.24 -3.62 1.84
C ASP A 35 14.27 -3.54 3.38
N GLY A 36 14.98 -4.49 4.01
CA GLY A 36 15.06 -4.61 5.46
C GLY A 36 13.69 -4.74 6.14
N ALA A 37 13.32 -3.70 6.90
CA ALA A 37 12.04 -3.59 7.61
C ALA A 37 10.94 -2.90 6.78
N PHE A 38 11.25 -2.42 5.58
CA PHE A 38 10.34 -1.74 4.69
C PHE A 38 9.94 -2.62 3.50
N TYR A 39 8.76 -2.36 2.98
CA TYR A 39 8.28 -2.86 1.72
C TYR A 39 7.93 -1.66 0.84
N CYS A 40 8.73 -1.44 -0.18
CA CYS A 40 8.61 -0.31 -1.08
C CYS A 40 7.57 -0.62 -2.16
N ILE A 41 6.62 0.28 -2.35
CA ILE A 41 5.65 0.23 -3.45
C ILE A 41 5.72 1.53 -4.25
N SER A 42 5.38 1.49 -5.53
CA SER A 42 5.21 2.71 -6.31
C SER A 42 3.82 3.31 -6.13
N MET A 43 3.66 4.59 -6.47
CA MET A 43 2.36 5.26 -6.44
C MET A 43 1.34 4.54 -7.35
N SER A 44 1.75 4.07 -8.53
CA SER A 44 0.87 3.32 -9.43
C SER A 44 0.41 1.97 -8.84
N GLN A 45 1.22 1.33 -7.99
CA GLN A 45 0.80 0.13 -7.28
C GLN A 45 -0.24 0.45 -6.21
N LEU A 46 -0.09 1.57 -5.52
CA LEU A 46 -1.09 2.04 -4.55
C LEU A 46 -2.42 2.37 -5.24
N GLU A 47 -2.39 3.08 -6.37
CA GLU A 47 -3.58 3.40 -7.18
C GLU A 47 -4.28 2.13 -7.66
N ALA A 48 -3.53 1.18 -8.23
CA ALA A 48 -4.08 -0.10 -8.70
C ALA A 48 -4.66 -0.92 -7.54
N ALA A 49 -4.01 -0.93 -6.38
CA ALA A 49 -4.50 -1.59 -5.18
C ALA A 49 -5.81 -0.97 -4.69
N ALA A 50 -5.92 0.36 -4.68
CA ALA A 50 -7.13 1.07 -4.28
C ALA A 50 -8.30 0.81 -5.25
N GLU A 51 -8.04 0.83 -6.57
CA GLU A 51 -9.05 0.51 -7.58
C GLU A 51 -9.54 -0.93 -7.42
N GLN A 52 -8.63 -1.88 -7.27
CA GLN A 52 -8.99 -3.29 -7.12
C GLN A 52 -9.68 -3.57 -5.79
N TYR A 53 -9.24 -2.96 -4.69
CA TYR A 53 -9.90 -3.04 -3.39
C TYR A 53 -11.35 -2.60 -3.51
N ARG A 54 -11.59 -1.42 -4.11
CA ARG A 54 -12.96 -0.92 -4.35
C ARG A 54 -13.78 -1.84 -5.24
N ALA A 55 -13.18 -2.42 -6.28
CA ALA A 55 -13.88 -3.35 -7.17
C ALA A 55 -14.32 -4.64 -6.46
N VAL A 56 -13.53 -5.12 -5.49
CA VAL A 56 -13.81 -6.39 -4.78
C VAL A 56 -14.68 -6.19 -3.55
N THR A 57 -14.40 -5.17 -2.74
CA THR A 57 -15.09 -4.94 -1.45
C THR A 57 -16.28 -3.99 -1.57
N GLY A 58 -16.31 -3.17 -2.62
CA GLY A 58 -17.26 -2.06 -2.75
C GLY A 58 -16.92 -0.84 -1.89
N GLU A 59 -15.85 -0.88 -1.10
CA GLU A 59 -15.42 0.19 -0.22
C GLU A 59 -14.31 1.05 -0.83
N ASP A 60 -14.26 2.33 -0.45
CA ASP A 60 -13.14 3.19 -0.81
C ASP A 60 -12.00 3.03 0.20
N LEU A 61 -10.76 2.97 -0.29
CA LEU A 61 -9.57 2.90 0.56
C LEU A 61 -9.38 4.24 1.33
N GLY A 62 -9.91 5.33 0.78
CA GLY A 62 -9.79 6.68 1.29
C GLY A 62 -9.09 7.60 0.30
N ASP A 63 -8.86 8.84 0.72
CA ASP A 63 -8.11 9.81 -0.08
C ASP A 63 -6.64 9.37 -0.22
N LEU A 64 -6.23 9.06 -1.45
CA LEU A 64 -4.88 8.60 -1.75
C LEU A 64 -3.80 9.61 -1.35
N SER A 65 -4.09 10.91 -1.38
CA SER A 65 -3.11 11.93 -0.99
C SER A 65 -2.84 11.93 0.52
N THR A 66 -3.88 11.63 1.32
CA THR A 66 -3.75 11.40 2.76
C THR A 66 -2.96 10.11 3.05
N ILE A 67 -3.25 9.03 2.31
CA ILE A 67 -2.55 7.75 2.46
C ILE A 67 -1.07 7.90 2.08
N GLU A 68 -0.76 8.58 0.98
CA GLU A 68 0.60 8.89 0.56
C GLU A 68 1.38 9.63 1.67
N ALA A 69 0.78 10.65 2.27
CA ALA A 69 1.39 11.41 3.36
C ALA A 69 1.65 10.54 4.61
N GLU A 70 0.78 9.56 4.89
CA GLU A 70 0.93 8.64 6.01
C GLU A 70 1.95 7.52 5.79
N LEU A 71 2.02 6.97 4.57
CA LEU A 71 3.00 5.93 4.22
C LEU A 71 4.42 6.50 4.20
N GLY A 72 4.56 7.75 3.76
CA GLY A 72 5.86 8.38 3.59
C GLY A 72 6.66 7.79 2.43
N TRP A 73 7.78 8.44 2.13
CA TRP A 73 8.67 8.08 1.02
C TRP A 73 9.99 7.50 1.55
N TYR A 74 10.49 6.47 0.88
CA TYR A 74 11.79 5.84 1.13
C TYR A 74 12.95 6.68 0.59
#